data_AF-A0AAJ3QZL1-F1
#
_entry.id   AF-A0AAJ3QZL1-F1
#
_cell.length_a   1.000
_cell.length_b   1.000
_cell.length_c   1.000
_cell.angle_alpha   90.00
_cell.angle_beta   90.00
_cell.angle_gamma   90.00
#
_symmetry.space_group_name_H-M   'P 1'
#
loop_
_entity.id
_entity.type
_entity.pdbx_description
1 polymer ?
#
loop_
_entity_poly.entity_id
_entity_poly.type
_entity_poly.pdbx_seq_one_letter_code
_entity_poly.pdbx_strand_id
1 'polypeptide(L)'
;MDRLVGADGGASSADRADEAGRAEGLARDVTAVKIGDCLLGYKAVQRRMRGGRWNHFRGRMREIEKLIRHRHGAIVPEADDALIYVEVIAGLAFVEFGEGFVDVVLGWAARWLPWARKAAIEEIIYERTKLRFSPLTADALGHALHLSYAERSALDIRTIGAFDVPKAKRAKLQKAKRRQRDRSRKEEQRRAAGAVTRADYLDNSLSAARPWEAFGISRRTWERRGKPMPEPMPDGVPISLAA
;
A
#
# COMPACT_ATOMS: atom_id res chain seq x y z
N MET A 1 -67.48 7.53 16.82
CA MET A 1 -66.52 8.33 16.03
C MET A 1 -65.52 8.88 17.03
N ASP A 2 -64.71 8.02 17.66
CA ASP A 2 -63.34 7.65 17.19
C ASP A 2 -62.40 8.88 17.19
N ARG A 3 -61.29 8.97 17.92
CA ARG A 3 -60.46 8.04 18.70
C ARG A 3 -59.63 8.82 19.74
N LEU A 4 -59.40 8.14 20.87
CA LEU A 4 -58.28 8.20 21.82
C LEU A 4 -57.09 9.13 21.47
N VAL A 5 -56.77 10.09 22.35
CA VAL A 5 -55.44 10.73 22.44
C VAL A 5 -54.84 10.36 23.79
N GLY A 6 -53.86 9.46 23.77
CA GLY A 6 -53.06 9.06 24.91
C GLY A 6 -51.93 10.04 25.18
N ALA A 7 -51.59 10.18 26.45
CA ALA A 7 -50.32 10.73 26.93
C ALA A 7 -49.16 9.80 26.53
N ASP A 8 -47.99 10.35 26.18
CA ASP A 8 -46.72 10.23 26.91
C ASP A 8 -45.55 10.77 26.05
N GLY A 9 -44.47 11.21 26.69
CA GLY A 9 -43.16 11.38 26.02
C GLY A 9 -42.52 12.75 26.18
N GLY A 10 -41.69 12.87 27.20
CA GLY A 10 -40.90 14.06 27.49
C GLY A 10 -39.64 14.22 26.63
N ALA A 11 -39.07 15.43 26.80
CA ALA A 11 -37.66 15.79 26.60
C ALA A 11 -37.07 15.65 25.19
N SER A 12 -37.08 16.77 24.45
CA SER A 12 -35.97 17.10 23.53
C SER A 12 -35.90 18.61 23.30
N SER A 13 -35.22 19.32 24.21
CA SER A 13 -34.87 20.73 24.05
C SER A 13 -33.41 21.04 24.41
N ALA A 14 -32.55 20.01 24.50
CA ALA A 14 -31.14 20.16 24.87
C ALA A 14 -30.15 20.12 23.69
N ASP A 15 -30.60 19.84 22.46
CA ASP A 15 -29.70 19.52 21.34
C ASP A 15 -29.33 20.73 20.45
N ARG A 16 -29.58 21.96 20.90
CA ARG A 16 -29.29 23.19 20.13
C ARG A 16 -28.29 24.16 20.77
N ALA A 17 -27.60 23.73 21.84
CA ALA A 17 -26.63 24.57 22.55
C ALA A 17 -25.15 24.11 22.44
N ASP A 18 -24.85 22.97 21.80
CA ASP A 18 -23.50 22.38 21.77
C ASP A 18 -22.70 22.59 20.47
N GLU A 19 -23.11 23.55 19.62
CA GLU A 19 -22.40 23.89 18.38
C GLU A 19 -21.74 25.29 18.43
N ALA A 20 -21.27 25.69 19.62
CA ALA A 20 -20.48 26.90 19.81
C ALA A 20 -19.34 26.65 20.80
N GLY A 21 -18.31 25.89 20.39
CA GLY A 21 -17.19 25.62 21.29
C GLY A 21 -16.06 24.71 20.83
N ARG A 22 -15.96 24.31 19.56
CA ARG A 22 -14.75 23.61 19.07
C ARG A 22 -13.70 24.58 18.56
N ALA A 23 -13.20 25.42 19.45
CA ALA A 23 -11.85 25.94 19.33
C ALA A 23 -10.87 24.80 19.69
N GLU A 24 -10.69 23.83 18.80
CA GLU A 24 -9.68 22.77 18.96
C GLU A 24 -8.27 23.32 18.71
N GLY A 25 -7.84 24.23 19.60
CA GLY A 25 -6.49 24.74 19.72
C GLY A 25 -5.77 24.06 20.89
N LEU A 26 -4.90 23.09 20.57
CA LEU A 26 -3.66 22.79 21.31
C LEU A 26 -3.76 22.67 22.85
N ALA A 27 -4.43 21.65 23.38
CA ALA A 27 -4.14 21.18 24.73
C ALA A 27 -2.76 20.47 24.72
N ARG A 28 -1.69 21.21 25.06
CA ARG A 28 -0.35 20.63 25.29
C ARG A 28 -0.35 19.99 26.67
N ASP A 29 -0.18 18.68 26.73
CA ASP A 29 -0.06 17.96 28.00
C ASP A 29 1.32 18.26 28.59
N VAL A 30 1.35 19.01 29.70
CA VAL A 30 2.59 19.48 30.34
C VAL A 30 2.89 18.60 31.54
N THR A 31 4.03 17.90 31.54
CA THR A 31 4.41 17.00 32.64
C THR A 31 5.57 17.61 33.43
N ALA A 32 5.47 17.59 34.77
CA ALA A 32 6.53 17.99 35.66
C ALA A 32 7.70 16.99 35.63
N VAL A 33 8.92 17.48 35.47
CA VAL A 33 10.16 16.69 35.58
C VAL A 33 10.69 16.84 37.00
N LYS A 34 10.77 15.74 37.73
CA LYS A 34 11.28 15.69 39.11
C LYS A 34 12.46 14.73 39.21
N ILE A 35 13.41 15.05 40.10
CA ILE A 35 14.42 14.10 40.61
C ILE A 35 14.26 14.05 42.12
N GLY A 36 13.87 12.89 42.65
CA GLY A 36 13.37 12.80 44.02
C GLY A 36 12.19 13.74 44.24
N ASP A 37 12.26 14.56 45.30
CA ASP A 37 11.23 15.56 45.63
C ASP A 37 11.45 16.93 44.97
N CYS A 38 12.57 17.12 44.25
CA CYS A 38 12.90 18.40 43.66
C CYS A 38 12.30 18.56 42.25
N LEU A 39 11.54 19.63 42.04
CA LEU A 39 10.96 19.99 40.73
C LEU A 39 12.00 20.73 39.88
N LEU A 40 12.44 20.11 38.79
CA LEU A 40 13.42 20.70 37.85
C LEU A 40 12.77 21.56 36.76
N GLY A 41 11.48 21.34 36.50
CA GLY A 41 10.72 22.13 35.54
C GLY A 41 9.61 21.32 34.88
N TYR A 42 9.09 21.86 33.78
CA TYR A 42 7.98 21.26 33.05
C TYR A 42 8.41 20.94 31.62
N LYS A 43 8.05 19.75 31.12
CA LYS A 43 8.25 19.35 29.73
C LYS A 43 6.89 19.24 29.05
N ALA A 44 6.72 19.94 27.94
CA ALA A 44 5.60 19.70 27.05
C ALA A 44 5.78 18.31 26.42
N VAL A 45 4.93 17.36 26.78
CA VAL A 45 4.89 16.06 26.13
C VAL A 45 4.09 16.27 24.85
N GLN A 46 4.79 16.48 23.74
CA GLN A 46 4.17 16.31 22.43
C GLN A 46 3.87 14.81 22.26
N ARG A 47 2.74 14.34 22.82
CA ARG A 47 2.18 13.07 22.38
C ARG A 47 1.95 13.25 20.88
N ARG A 48 2.65 12.47 20.04
CA ARG A 48 2.22 12.29 18.66
C ARG A 48 0.79 11.79 18.75
N MET A 49 -0.19 12.66 18.50
CA MET A 49 -1.58 12.25 18.39
C MET A 49 -1.60 11.03 17.46
N ARG A 50 -2.36 9.98 17.83
CA ARG A 50 -2.66 8.87 16.93
C ARG A 50 -3.01 9.50 15.59
N GLY A 51 -2.26 9.15 14.55
CA GLY A 51 -2.21 9.92 13.30
C GLY A 51 -3.62 10.30 12.85
N GLY A 52 -3.85 11.60 12.65
CA GLY A 52 -5.13 12.11 12.18
C GLY A 52 -5.57 11.41 10.89
N ARG A 53 -6.86 11.57 10.54
CA ARG A 53 -7.46 10.98 9.34
C ARG A 53 -6.54 11.16 8.13
N TRP A 54 -6.35 10.09 7.35
CA TRP A 54 -5.43 10.11 6.21
C TRP A 54 -5.71 11.31 5.31
N ASN A 55 -4.67 12.13 5.10
CA ASN A 55 -4.75 13.31 4.27
C ASN A 55 -4.22 12.98 2.86
N HIS A 56 -5.14 12.96 1.89
CA HIS A 56 -4.86 12.55 0.52
C HIS A 56 -3.92 13.53 -0.19
N PHE A 57 -4.07 14.84 0.05
CA PHE A 57 -3.14 15.87 -0.40
C PHE A 57 -1.70 15.60 0.08
N ARG A 58 -1.50 15.42 1.38
CA ARG A 58 -0.18 15.14 1.96
C ARG A 58 0.43 13.84 1.44
N GLY A 59 -0.40 12.82 1.19
CA GLY A 59 0.03 11.58 0.56
C GLY A 59 0.58 11.81 -0.85
N ARG A 60 -0.19 12.49 -1.69
CA ARG A 60 0.19 12.80 -3.07
C ARG A 60 1.38 13.75 -3.18
N MET A 61 1.43 14.80 -2.35
CA MET A 61 2.58 15.70 -2.29
C MET A 61 3.87 14.92 -2.02
N ARG A 62 3.88 14.02 -1.02
CA ARG A 62 5.07 13.20 -0.73
C ARG A 62 5.47 12.28 -1.88
N GLU A 63 4.50 11.74 -2.62
CA GLU A 63 4.78 10.93 -3.82
C GLU A 63 5.36 11.78 -4.96
N ILE A 64 4.89 13.02 -5.14
CA ILE A 64 5.44 13.98 -6.10
C ILE A 64 6.86 14.38 -5.69
N GLU A 65 7.10 14.70 -4.42
CA GLU A 65 8.45 15.01 -3.92
C GLU A 65 9.40 13.83 -4.11
N LYS A 66 8.92 12.59 -3.90
CA LYS A 66 9.70 11.38 -4.18
C LYS A 66 10.05 11.28 -5.67
N LEU A 67 9.11 11.59 -6.56
CA LEU A 67 9.33 11.60 -8.00
C LEU A 67 10.36 12.66 -8.41
N ILE A 68 10.24 13.88 -7.87
CA ILE A 68 11.22 14.96 -8.11
C ILE A 68 12.61 14.52 -7.64
N ARG A 69 12.73 13.94 -6.44
CA ARG A 69 14.03 13.42 -5.96
C ARG A 69 14.62 12.35 -6.87
N HIS A 70 13.78 11.49 -7.43
CA HIS A 70 14.23 10.46 -8.34
C HIS A 70 14.73 11.02 -9.68
N ARG A 71 14.02 12.00 -10.25
CA ARG A 71 14.33 12.57 -11.58
C ARG A 71 15.43 13.63 -11.54
N HIS A 72 15.39 14.48 -10.50
CA HIS A 72 16.12 15.75 -10.46
C HIS A 72 17.03 15.90 -9.23
N GLY A 73 16.83 15.09 -8.19
CA GLY A 73 17.59 15.17 -6.95
C GLY A 73 17.05 16.21 -5.96
N ALA A 74 17.84 17.23 -5.65
CA ALA A 74 17.48 18.18 -4.57
C ALA A 74 16.49 19.25 -5.00
N ILE A 75 16.58 19.73 -6.24
CA ILE A 75 15.77 20.79 -6.83
C ILE A 75 15.35 20.39 -8.24
N VAL A 76 14.24 20.92 -8.74
CA VAL A 76 13.86 20.77 -10.16
C VAL A 76 14.76 21.70 -10.98
N PRO A 77 15.41 21.25 -12.06
CA PRO A 77 16.18 22.12 -12.94
C PRO A 77 15.28 23.09 -13.70
N GLU A 78 15.84 24.22 -14.16
CA GLU A 78 15.14 25.13 -15.05
C GLU A 78 14.97 24.46 -16.42
N ALA A 79 13.71 24.15 -16.76
CA ALA A 79 13.29 23.47 -17.98
C ALA A 79 11.87 23.90 -18.35
N ASP A 80 11.51 23.75 -19.62
CA ASP A 80 10.22 24.20 -20.17
C ASP A 80 9.00 23.60 -19.45
N ASP A 81 9.14 22.39 -18.91
CA ASP A 81 8.08 21.62 -18.26
C ASP A 81 8.16 21.63 -16.72
N ALA A 82 9.13 22.34 -16.14
CA ALA A 82 9.37 22.32 -14.70
C ALA A 82 8.17 22.84 -13.88
N LEU A 83 7.40 23.79 -14.43
CA LEU A 83 6.24 24.38 -13.75
C LEU A 83 5.03 23.43 -13.63
N ILE A 84 5.02 22.31 -14.36
CA ILE A 84 3.96 21.29 -14.25
C ILE A 84 3.83 20.78 -12.80
N TYR A 85 4.94 20.66 -12.07
CA TYR A 85 4.88 20.24 -10.67
C TYR A 85 4.12 21.25 -9.80
N VAL A 86 4.31 22.55 -10.05
CA VAL A 86 3.64 23.63 -9.33
C VAL A 86 2.15 23.63 -9.66
N GLU A 87 1.80 23.47 -10.94
CA GLU A 87 0.42 23.36 -11.39
C GLU A 87 -0.36 22.23 -10.72
N VAL A 88 0.29 21.06 -10.59
CA VAL A 88 -0.28 19.88 -9.94
C VAL A 88 -0.44 20.14 -8.44
N ILE A 89 0.58 20.69 -7.77
CA ILE A 89 0.51 20.99 -6.34
C ILE A 89 -0.54 22.06 -6.06
N ALA A 90 -0.67 23.09 -6.90
CA ALA A 90 -1.70 24.11 -6.80
C ALA A 90 -3.10 23.51 -6.91
N GLY A 91 -3.34 22.64 -7.90
CA GLY A 91 -4.61 21.94 -8.05
C GLY A 91 -4.95 21.04 -6.86
N LEU A 92 -3.94 20.39 -6.26
CA LEU A 92 -4.15 19.56 -5.07
C LEU A 92 -4.37 20.40 -3.79
N ALA A 93 -3.63 21.49 -3.64
CA ALA A 93 -3.69 22.36 -2.46
C ALA A 93 -5.00 23.15 -2.43
N PHE A 94 -5.49 23.62 -3.57
CA PHE A 94 -6.74 24.37 -3.68
C PHE A 94 -7.94 23.57 -3.11
N VAL A 95 -8.01 22.28 -3.43
CA VAL A 95 -9.07 21.37 -2.93
C VAL A 95 -9.03 21.21 -1.42
N GLU A 96 -7.82 21.13 -0.87
CA GLU A 96 -7.62 20.81 0.54
C GLU A 96 -7.75 22.05 1.43
N PHE A 97 -7.28 23.21 0.96
CA PHE A 97 -7.12 24.40 1.79
C PHE A 97 -7.97 25.61 1.36
N GLY A 98 -8.71 25.52 0.24
CA GLY A 98 -9.47 26.66 -0.27
C GLY A 98 -8.56 27.87 -0.49
N GLU A 99 -8.91 29.03 0.08
CA GLU A 99 -8.12 30.27 -0.01
C GLU A 99 -6.71 30.13 0.60
N GLY A 100 -6.52 29.27 1.61
CA GLY A 100 -5.22 29.04 2.26
C GLY A 100 -4.20 28.29 1.41
N PHE A 101 -4.55 27.89 0.18
CA PHE A 101 -3.65 27.13 -0.70
C PHE A 101 -2.47 27.97 -1.21
N VAL A 102 -2.62 29.30 -1.29
CA VAL A 102 -1.61 30.21 -1.86
C VAL A 102 -0.27 30.06 -1.14
N ASP A 103 -0.28 30.17 0.18
CA ASP A 103 0.93 30.07 1.00
C ASP A 103 1.56 28.68 0.93
N VAL A 104 0.73 27.64 0.81
CA VAL A 104 1.19 26.26 0.67
C VAL A 104 1.94 26.08 -0.65
N VAL A 105 1.41 26.61 -1.75
CA VAL A 105 2.03 26.51 -3.08
C VAL A 105 3.31 27.33 -3.13
N LEU A 106 3.29 28.58 -2.65
CA LEU A 106 4.48 29.45 -2.62
C LEU A 106 5.60 28.84 -1.78
N GLY A 107 5.29 28.37 -0.56
CA GLY A 107 6.28 27.75 0.31
C GLY A 107 6.82 26.42 -0.24
N TRP A 108 5.99 25.66 -0.95
CA TRP A 108 6.41 24.43 -1.62
C TRP A 108 7.31 24.73 -2.84
N ALA A 109 6.92 25.70 -3.67
CA ALA A 109 7.68 26.11 -4.85
C ALA A 109 9.04 26.71 -4.48
N ALA A 110 9.11 27.55 -3.44
CA ALA A 110 10.37 28.13 -2.96
C ALA A 110 11.41 27.07 -2.56
N ARG A 111 10.98 25.88 -2.13
CA ARG A 111 11.86 24.75 -1.80
C ARG A 111 12.36 24.02 -3.05
N TRP A 112 11.45 23.73 -3.99
CA TRP A 112 11.72 22.80 -5.09
C TRP A 112 12.13 23.50 -6.40
N LEU A 113 11.73 24.75 -6.58
CA LEU A 113 12.01 25.59 -7.74
C LEU A 113 12.50 26.98 -7.28
N PRO A 114 13.64 27.07 -6.56
CA PRO A 114 14.14 28.34 -6.01
C PRO A 114 14.52 29.37 -7.09
N TRP A 115 14.77 28.91 -8.31
CA TRP A 115 15.04 29.77 -9.47
C TRP A 115 13.78 30.37 -10.09
N ALA A 116 12.60 29.78 -9.85
CA ALA A 116 11.35 30.24 -10.45
C ALA A 116 10.94 31.59 -9.85
N ARG A 117 10.70 32.59 -10.70
CA ARG A 117 10.24 33.90 -10.25
C ARG A 117 8.88 33.76 -9.54
N LYS A 118 8.73 34.47 -8.42
CA LYS A 118 7.48 34.49 -7.65
C LYS A 118 6.25 34.80 -8.51
N ALA A 119 6.37 35.77 -9.42
CA ALA A 119 5.29 36.17 -10.33
C ALA A 119 4.78 35.02 -11.22
N ALA A 120 5.66 34.13 -11.70
CA ALA A 120 5.27 32.99 -12.52
C ALA A 120 4.48 31.95 -11.69
N ILE A 121 4.85 31.77 -10.41
CA ILE A 121 4.12 30.90 -9.49
C ILE A 121 2.75 31.50 -9.15
N GLU A 122 2.69 32.82 -8.91
CA GLU A 122 1.46 33.55 -8.65
C GLU A 122 0.49 33.51 -9.84
N GLU A 123 1.00 33.57 -11.07
CA GLU A 123 0.19 33.40 -12.28
C GLU A 123 -0.47 32.01 -12.32
N ILE A 124 0.26 30.94 -12.02
CA ILE A 124 -0.30 29.58 -11.93
C ILE A 124 -1.39 29.49 -10.85
N ILE A 125 -1.13 30.09 -9.68
CA ILE A 125 -2.07 30.15 -8.56
C ILE A 125 -3.35 30.88 -9.00
N TYR A 126 -3.21 32.03 -9.65
CA TYR A 126 -4.32 32.84 -10.14
C TYR A 126 -5.12 32.14 -11.24
N GLU A 127 -4.47 31.52 -12.22
CA GLU A 127 -5.17 30.73 -13.24
C GLU A 127 -5.94 29.55 -12.63
N ARG A 128 -5.44 28.99 -11.53
CA ARG A 128 -6.15 27.94 -10.78
C ARG A 128 -7.43 28.42 -10.11
N THR A 129 -7.56 29.70 -9.75
CA THR A 129 -8.79 30.22 -9.14
C THR A 129 -9.90 30.49 -10.18
N LYS A 130 -9.55 30.70 -11.44
CA LYS A 130 -10.51 30.98 -12.53
C LYS A 130 -11.29 29.77 -13.02
N LEU A 131 -10.75 28.56 -12.86
CA LEU A 131 -11.31 27.35 -13.44
C LEU A 131 -12.32 26.70 -12.50
N ARG A 132 -13.47 26.24 -13.05
CA ARG A 132 -14.37 25.35 -12.31
C ARG A 132 -13.67 24.02 -12.09
N PHE A 133 -13.33 23.77 -10.84
CA PHE A 133 -12.40 22.71 -10.51
C PHE A 133 -13.08 21.32 -10.43
N SER A 134 -12.43 20.33 -11.04
CA SER A 134 -12.71 18.91 -10.81
C SER A 134 -11.52 18.27 -10.10
N PRO A 135 -11.73 17.48 -9.03
CA PRO A 135 -10.67 16.76 -8.34
C PRO A 135 -9.74 16.05 -9.31
N LEU A 136 -8.44 16.41 -9.27
CA LEU A 136 -7.42 15.73 -10.05
C LEU A 136 -7.47 14.24 -9.72
N THR A 137 -7.96 13.44 -10.66
CA THR A 137 -8.02 11.99 -10.51
C THR A 137 -6.60 11.45 -10.44
N ALA A 138 -6.44 10.23 -9.90
CA ALA A 138 -5.12 9.60 -9.87
C ALA A 138 -4.50 9.53 -11.28
N ASP A 139 -5.32 9.24 -12.29
CA ASP A 139 -4.84 9.08 -13.66
C ASP A 139 -4.54 10.43 -14.31
N ALA A 140 -5.34 11.47 -14.06
CA ALA A 140 -5.02 12.84 -14.49
C ALA A 140 -3.65 13.30 -13.97
N LEU A 141 -3.33 13.00 -12.70
CA LEU A 141 -2.00 13.26 -12.15
C LEU A 141 -0.90 12.45 -12.82
N GLY A 142 -1.16 11.17 -13.10
CA GLY A 142 -0.21 10.30 -13.78
C GLY A 142 0.13 10.80 -15.19
N HIS A 143 -0.88 11.31 -15.91
CA HIS A 143 -0.70 11.95 -17.21
C HIS A 143 0.05 13.28 -17.11
N ALA A 144 -0.38 14.20 -16.24
CA ALA A 144 0.28 15.49 -16.07
C ALA A 144 1.77 15.34 -15.73
N LEU A 145 2.12 14.43 -14.82
CA LEU A 145 3.51 14.22 -14.39
C LEU A 145 4.32 13.32 -15.33
N HIS A 146 3.72 12.80 -16.40
CA HIS A 146 4.32 11.77 -17.26
C HIS A 146 4.92 10.62 -16.43
N LEU A 147 4.17 10.13 -15.43
CA LEU A 147 4.62 9.05 -14.55
C LEU A 147 4.36 7.68 -15.21
N SER A 148 5.42 6.97 -15.59
CA SER A 148 5.29 5.63 -16.17
C SER A 148 4.92 4.57 -15.12
N TYR A 149 4.31 3.47 -15.54
CA TYR A 149 3.97 2.37 -14.64
C TYR A 149 5.23 1.69 -14.07
N ALA A 150 6.30 1.64 -14.85
CA ALA A 150 7.59 1.12 -14.43
C ALA A 150 8.18 1.97 -13.29
N GLU A 151 8.28 3.29 -13.50
CA GLU A 151 8.77 4.25 -12.52
C GLU A 151 7.89 4.28 -11.26
N ARG A 152 6.56 4.31 -11.44
CA ARG A 152 5.58 4.20 -10.35
C ARG A 152 5.80 2.96 -9.50
N SER A 153 6.11 1.82 -10.14
CA SER A 153 6.34 0.55 -9.45
C SER A 153 7.69 0.51 -8.74
N ALA A 154 8.73 1.09 -9.35
CA ALA A 154 10.06 1.18 -8.75
C ALA A 154 10.08 2.07 -7.50
N LEU A 155 9.35 3.20 -7.54
CA LEU A 155 9.27 4.17 -6.44
C LEU A 155 8.22 3.84 -5.37
N ASP A 156 7.47 2.74 -5.54
CA ASP A 156 6.32 2.39 -4.70
C ASP A 156 5.32 3.57 -4.53
N ILE A 157 5.00 4.21 -5.65
CA ILE A 157 3.97 5.25 -5.73
C ILE A 157 2.60 4.58 -5.84
N ARG A 158 1.68 4.95 -4.95
CA ARG A 158 0.39 4.25 -4.76
C ARG A 158 -0.81 5.12 -5.10
N THR A 159 -0.77 6.42 -4.79
CA THR A 159 -1.93 7.32 -4.91
C THR A 159 -2.05 8.04 -6.24
N ILE A 160 -0.97 8.05 -7.04
CA ILE A 160 -0.91 8.60 -8.39
C ILE A 160 -1.04 7.48 -9.42
N GLY A 161 -1.68 7.79 -10.55
CA GLY A 161 -1.86 6.91 -11.70
C GLY A 161 -0.59 6.74 -12.53
N ALA A 162 -0.73 6.21 -13.74
CA ALA A 162 0.36 6.13 -14.71
C ALA A 162 -0.18 6.42 -16.11
N PHE A 163 0.61 7.07 -16.96
CA PHE A 163 0.15 7.53 -18.29
C PHE A 163 0.20 6.42 -19.36
N ASP A 164 1.11 5.46 -19.21
CA ASP A 164 1.45 4.44 -20.22
C ASP A 164 0.65 3.13 -20.08
N VAL A 165 0.02 2.91 -18.92
CA VAL A 165 -0.75 1.69 -18.64
C VAL A 165 -2.15 2.02 -18.11
N PRO A 166 -3.22 1.66 -18.83
CA PRO A 166 -4.59 1.88 -18.39
C PRO A 166 -4.90 1.23 -17.03
N LYS A 167 -5.82 1.84 -16.27
CA LYS A 167 -6.23 1.41 -14.92
C LYS A 167 -6.60 -0.07 -14.84
N ALA A 168 -7.37 -0.57 -15.82
CA ALA A 168 -7.77 -1.98 -15.87
C ALA A 168 -6.58 -2.94 -16.01
N LYS A 169 -5.61 -2.61 -16.87
CA LYS A 169 -4.40 -3.41 -17.06
C LYS A 169 -3.51 -3.37 -15.81
N ARG A 170 -3.35 -2.21 -15.17
CA ARG A 170 -2.64 -2.09 -13.88
C ARG A 170 -3.27 -2.95 -12.78
N ALA A 171 -4.59 -2.98 -12.67
CA ALA A 171 -5.29 -3.82 -11.70
C ALA A 171 -5.05 -5.32 -11.93
N LYS A 172 -5.06 -5.77 -13.20
CA LYS A 172 -4.72 -7.16 -13.56
C LYS A 172 -3.28 -7.51 -13.16
N LEU A 173 -2.31 -6.64 -13.47
CA LEU A 173 -0.91 -6.82 -13.10
C LEU A 173 -0.71 -6.91 -11.58
N GLN A 174 -1.35 -6.01 -10.82
CA GLN A 174 -1.29 -6.06 -9.36
C GLN A 174 -1.90 -7.35 -8.78
N LYS A 175 -3.03 -7.80 -9.34
CA LYS A 175 -3.66 -9.07 -8.94
C LYS A 175 -2.75 -10.27 -9.22
N ALA A 176 -2.10 -10.30 -10.38
CA ALA A 176 -1.14 -11.35 -10.73
C ALA A 176 0.05 -11.36 -9.77
N LYS A 177 0.65 -10.20 -9.48
CA LYS A 177 1.75 -10.07 -8.51
C LYS A 177 1.35 -10.49 -7.10
N ARG A 178 0.12 -10.15 -6.66
CA ARG A 178 -0.42 -10.61 -5.37
C ARG A 178 -0.59 -12.13 -5.34
N ARG A 179 -1.13 -12.73 -6.39
CA ARG A 179 -1.28 -14.19 -6.51
C ARG A 179 0.07 -14.90 -6.51
N GLN A 180 1.08 -14.36 -7.18
CA GLN A 180 2.43 -14.92 -7.17
C GLN A 180 3.01 -14.93 -5.75
N ARG A 181 2.92 -13.80 -5.02
CA ARG A 181 3.38 -13.72 -3.62
C ARG A 181 2.59 -14.63 -2.68
N ASP A 182 1.29 -14.80 -2.91
CA ASP A 182 0.48 -15.74 -2.12
C ASP A 182 0.91 -17.18 -2.37
N ARG A 183 1.19 -17.54 -3.63
CA ARG A 183 1.72 -18.86 -3.99
C ARG A 183 3.08 -19.12 -3.32
N SER A 184 4.01 -18.18 -3.40
CA SER A 184 5.33 -18.34 -2.78
C SER A 184 5.24 -18.49 -1.26
N ARG A 185 4.44 -17.64 -0.60
CA ARG A 185 4.21 -17.74 0.85
C ARG A 185 3.61 -19.07 1.27
N LYS A 186 2.63 -19.58 0.52
CA LYS A 186 2.01 -20.89 0.80
C LYS A 186 2.99 -22.03 0.57
N GLU A 187 3.82 -21.94 -0.45
CA GLU A 187 4.88 -22.91 -0.68
C GLU A 187 5.89 -22.91 0.46
N GLU A 188 6.41 -21.74 0.84
CA GLU A 188 7.32 -21.57 2.00
C GLU A 188 6.70 -22.14 3.29
N GLN A 189 5.42 -21.86 3.56
CA GLN A 189 4.70 -22.42 4.70
C GLN A 189 4.61 -23.95 4.65
N ARG A 190 4.32 -24.54 3.47
CA ARG A 190 4.30 -26.00 3.30
C ARG A 190 5.69 -26.59 3.54
N ARG A 191 6.75 -25.96 3.02
CA ARG A 191 8.13 -26.40 3.25
C ARG A 191 8.51 -26.33 4.72
N ALA A 192 8.17 -25.24 5.41
CA ALA A 192 8.42 -25.08 6.84
C ALA A 192 7.66 -26.11 7.69
N ALA A 193 6.48 -26.54 7.26
CA ALA A 193 5.70 -27.61 7.88
C ALA A 193 6.21 -29.04 7.54
N GLY A 194 7.32 -29.17 6.80
CA GLY A 194 7.89 -30.47 6.43
C GLY A 194 7.18 -31.19 5.27
N ALA A 195 6.37 -30.47 4.48
CA ALA A 195 5.71 -31.09 3.33
C ALA A 195 6.75 -31.51 2.27
N VAL A 196 6.77 -32.82 2.01
CA VAL A 196 7.62 -33.47 1.00
C VAL A 196 7.26 -32.95 -0.40
N THR A 197 8.25 -32.76 -1.27
CA THR A 197 7.95 -32.28 -2.63
C THR A 197 7.24 -33.34 -3.44
N ARG A 198 6.57 -32.92 -4.52
CA ARG A 198 5.99 -33.89 -5.45
C ARG A 198 7.07 -34.76 -6.11
N ALA A 199 8.26 -34.23 -6.35
CA ALA A 199 9.39 -35.01 -6.88
C ALA A 199 9.84 -36.05 -5.85
N ASP A 200 10.15 -35.64 -4.63
CA ASP A 200 10.56 -36.56 -3.55
C ASP A 200 9.47 -37.61 -3.25
N TYR A 201 8.19 -37.25 -3.32
CA TYR A 201 7.08 -38.19 -3.16
C TYR A 201 7.02 -39.21 -4.30
N LEU A 202 7.25 -38.77 -5.55
CA LEU A 202 7.23 -39.65 -6.71
C LEU A 202 8.45 -40.58 -6.72
N ASP A 203 9.63 -40.08 -6.37
CA ASP A 203 10.87 -40.87 -6.28
C ASP A 203 10.78 -41.93 -5.19
N ASN A 204 10.17 -41.59 -4.05
CA ASN A 204 9.94 -42.55 -2.95
C ASN A 204 8.63 -43.34 -3.11
N SER A 205 7.94 -43.23 -4.26
CA SER A 205 6.68 -43.93 -4.47
C SER A 205 6.92 -45.41 -4.71
N LEU A 206 6.50 -46.25 -3.74
CA LEU A 206 6.52 -47.70 -3.87
C LEU A 206 5.70 -48.20 -5.08
N SER A 207 4.75 -47.39 -5.58
CA SER A 207 4.03 -47.72 -6.81
C SER A 207 4.88 -47.54 -8.08
N ALA A 208 5.82 -46.60 -8.07
CA ALA A 208 6.78 -46.38 -9.16
C ALA A 208 7.93 -47.40 -9.10
N ALA A 209 8.42 -47.70 -7.90
CA ALA A 209 9.48 -48.70 -7.69
C ALA A 209 9.05 -50.16 -7.95
N ARG A 210 7.72 -50.41 -7.99
CA ARG A 210 7.09 -51.72 -8.29
C ARG A 210 7.79 -52.94 -7.64
N PRO A 211 8.06 -52.91 -6.31
CA PRO A 211 8.87 -53.94 -5.64
C PRO A 211 8.26 -55.35 -5.71
N TRP A 212 6.94 -55.48 -5.92
CA TRP A 212 6.26 -56.78 -6.07
C TRP A 212 6.72 -57.57 -7.32
N GLU A 213 7.31 -56.92 -8.31
CA GLU A 213 7.84 -57.58 -9.50
C GLU A 213 9.05 -58.44 -9.19
N ALA A 214 9.92 -57.99 -8.28
CA ALA A 214 11.06 -58.78 -7.81
C ALA A 214 10.63 -60.08 -7.09
N PHE A 215 9.43 -60.10 -6.52
CA PHE A 215 8.85 -61.28 -5.88
C PHE A 215 7.97 -62.12 -6.82
N GLY A 216 7.74 -61.68 -8.06
CA GLY A 216 6.84 -62.34 -9.02
C GLY A 216 5.37 -62.39 -8.56
N ILE A 217 4.92 -61.46 -7.71
CA ILE A 217 3.55 -61.44 -7.17
C ILE A 217 2.78 -60.20 -7.60
N SER A 218 1.44 -60.29 -7.57
CA SER A 218 0.60 -59.11 -7.84
C SER A 218 0.76 -58.05 -6.74
N ARG A 219 0.62 -56.77 -7.12
CA ARG A 219 0.61 -55.62 -6.18
C ARG A 219 -0.33 -55.84 -4.97
N ARG A 220 -1.54 -56.35 -5.22
CA ARG A 220 -2.55 -56.57 -4.17
C ARG A 220 -2.09 -57.62 -3.15
N THR A 221 -1.39 -58.65 -3.61
CA THR A 221 -0.79 -59.67 -2.75
C THR A 221 0.35 -59.10 -1.91
N TRP A 222 1.21 -58.27 -2.51
CA TRP A 222 2.32 -57.59 -1.83
C TRP A 222 1.82 -56.62 -0.74
N GLU A 223 0.79 -55.82 -1.02
CA GLU A 223 0.18 -54.93 -0.02
C GLU A 223 -0.43 -55.71 1.16
N ARG A 224 -1.05 -56.88 0.90
CA ARG A 224 -1.60 -57.77 1.94
C ARG A 224 -0.52 -58.41 2.82
N ARG A 225 0.67 -58.68 2.26
CA ARG A 225 1.80 -59.31 2.97
C ARG A 225 2.63 -58.31 3.79
N GLY A 226 2.19 -57.06 3.93
CA GLY A 226 2.85 -56.06 4.77
C GLY A 226 3.97 -55.29 4.08
N LYS A 227 4.02 -55.26 2.74
CA LYS A 227 4.98 -54.48 1.94
C LYS A 227 6.46 -54.85 2.19
N PRO A 228 6.85 -56.13 2.09
CA PRO A 228 8.26 -56.50 2.19
C PRO A 228 9.08 -55.82 1.08
N MET A 229 10.23 -55.25 1.44
CA MET A 229 11.21 -54.72 0.47
C MET A 229 12.08 -55.89 0.00
N PRO A 230 12.36 -56.01 -1.32
CA PRO A 230 13.34 -56.98 -1.80
C PRO A 230 14.72 -56.61 -1.24
N GLU A 231 15.47 -57.59 -0.76
CA GLU A 231 16.86 -57.34 -0.36
C GLU A 231 17.68 -56.90 -1.58
N PRO A 232 18.66 -55.99 -1.41
CA PRO A 232 19.56 -55.65 -2.51
C PRO A 232 20.25 -56.94 -2.96
N MET A 233 19.90 -57.41 -4.16
CA MET A 233 20.54 -58.61 -4.72
C MET A 233 22.05 -58.37 -4.74
N PRO A 234 22.88 -59.30 -4.22
CA PRO A 234 24.30 -59.26 -4.51
C PRO A 234 24.47 -59.41 -6.02
N ASP A 235 25.30 -58.54 -6.61
CA ASP A 235 25.54 -58.44 -8.04
C ASP A 235 25.79 -59.82 -8.68
N GLY A 236 24.99 -60.18 -9.69
CA GLY A 236 25.42 -61.17 -10.68
C GLY A 236 24.49 -62.33 -11.04
N VAL A 237 23.17 -62.14 -11.15
CA VAL A 237 22.34 -63.15 -11.87
C VAL A 237 21.48 -62.49 -12.94
N PRO A 238 21.64 -62.83 -14.24
CA PRO A 238 20.80 -62.30 -15.30
C PRO A 238 19.39 -62.89 -15.16
N ILE A 239 18.38 -62.03 -15.02
CA ILE A 239 16.98 -62.43 -15.03
C ILE A 239 16.61 -62.78 -16.48
N SER A 240 16.46 -64.07 -16.76
CA SER A 240 15.93 -64.54 -18.03
C SER A 240 14.44 -64.16 -18.11
N LEU A 241 14.12 -63.18 -18.96
CA LEU A 241 12.74 -62.86 -19.34
C LEU A 241 12.19 -64.04 -20.16
N ALA A 242 11.28 -64.83 -19.59
CA ALA A 242 10.41 -65.71 -20.36
C ALA A 242 9.14 -64.93 -20.77
N ALA A 243 8.75 -65.15 -22.03
CA ALA A 243 7.72 -64.45 -22.81
C ALA A 243 6.30 -64.49 -22.21
#